data_AF-A0A9E4R0B1-F1
#
_entry.id   AF-A0A9E4R0B1-F1
#
_cell.length_a   1.000
_cell.length_b   1.000
_cell.length_c   1.000
_cell.angle_alpha   90.00
_cell.angle_beta   90.00
_cell.angle_gamma   90.00
#
_symmetry.space_group_name_H-M   'P 1'
#
loop_
_entity.id
_entity.type
_entity.pdbx_description
1 polymer ?
#
loop_
_entity_poly.entity_id
_entity_poly.type
_entity_poly.pdbx_seq_one_letter_code
_entity_poly.pdbx_strand_id
1 'polypeptide(L)'
;MRFSGKANVLITLFLFPAAAVLLIGCSSAAGAPVPTLIPVVESPPAPSPIPTSTTPAPKPTATQVPTALPPPTPQVAPASRPAVIAAAAPVATPAAATEAVSAGPMGKPGGSLRVAGFADIPHRDVHQSVQEALTSMGPGLAYSRLLRLRTGPESGQPSLRLECDLCESWELTGGMDYEFKLRPGVQWQNLPPVSGRPLVADDLVYSYNRLRTPGWPNAQLFSAIEGFEALDPATLLVKMASPEADVLMALADGHSKVVAREVVEQYGDLKEAPVVGTGPWLWQEGAEDTPMILTRNPAYFEQSVPFLDQLEVHVIKRSGLEQSGHQERLAAFLVGQVDVILAPPPQWRELQKSGAQFDSFLSRQSGTGVLLSMNVQSPALSNREVRRAVFKAMDPWDYVDTIWSGQGYASVGVPVQTEDWLLDRAEMRNLHFADPSEARRLLASWSGGEPVNIQLTVRTENFVEVYSQLEERIAEDLKAVGFNPIIRRLNP
;
A
#
# COMPACT_ATOMS: atom_id res chain seq x y z
N MET A 1 16.42 44.25 -28.04
CA MET A 1 16.60 42.85 -28.51
C MET A 1 16.77 41.96 -27.30
N ARG A 2 15.81 41.07 -27.06
CA ARG A 2 15.68 40.26 -25.84
C ARG A 2 16.61 39.05 -25.90
N PHE A 3 17.52 38.92 -24.95
CA PHE A 3 18.04 37.63 -24.50
C PHE A 3 17.13 37.15 -23.35
N SER A 4 16.62 35.93 -23.45
CA SER A 4 15.79 35.31 -22.41
C SER A 4 16.45 34.03 -21.92
N GLY A 5 16.50 33.90 -20.59
CA GLY A 5 17.24 32.88 -19.85
C GLY A 5 16.68 31.47 -19.94
N LYS A 6 17.48 30.53 -19.45
CA LYS A 6 17.02 29.23 -18.96
C LYS A 6 17.40 29.14 -17.48
N ALA A 7 16.38 29.14 -16.63
CA ALA A 7 16.48 28.76 -15.23
C ALA A 7 16.38 27.23 -15.14
N ASN A 8 17.34 26.60 -14.46
CA ASN A 8 17.21 25.21 -14.04
C ASN A 8 16.35 25.19 -12.77
N VAL A 9 15.21 24.49 -12.83
CA VAL A 9 14.40 24.18 -11.65
C VAL A 9 14.88 22.83 -11.13
N LEU A 10 15.41 22.85 -9.91
CA LEU A 10 15.68 21.68 -9.09
C LEU A 10 14.34 21.17 -8.56
N ILE A 11 13.89 19.99 -9.01
CA ILE A 11 12.73 19.32 -8.44
C ILE A 11 13.24 18.32 -7.41
N THR A 12 12.95 18.61 -6.14
CA THR A 12 13.16 17.71 -5.00
C THR A 12 12.26 16.49 -5.15
N LEU A 13 12.86 15.30 -5.14
CA LEU A 13 12.18 14.01 -5.24
C LEU A 13 11.50 13.69 -3.91
N PHE A 14 10.17 13.53 -3.90
CA PHE A 14 9.48 12.77 -2.86
C PHE A 14 9.47 11.30 -3.27
N LEU A 15 10.13 10.44 -2.47
CA LEU A 15 10.06 8.99 -2.60
C LEU A 15 8.73 8.51 -1.99
N PHE A 16 7.84 7.99 -2.83
CA PHE A 16 6.80 7.05 -2.42
C PHE A 16 7.31 5.63 -2.70
N PRO A 17 7.30 4.71 -1.74
CA PRO A 17 7.48 3.30 -2.03
C PRO A 17 6.18 2.74 -2.63
N ALA A 18 6.30 1.83 -3.59
CA ALA A 18 5.21 1.03 -4.19
C ALA A 18 4.22 1.73 -5.15
N ALA A 19 4.70 2.22 -6.29
CA ALA A 19 3.93 2.20 -7.55
C ALA A 19 4.87 2.39 -8.76
N ALA A 20 4.75 1.53 -9.77
CA ALA A 20 5.35 1.77 -11.09
C ALA A 20 4.41 2.69 -11.90
N VAL A 21 4.87 3.89 -12.22
CA VAL A 21 4.11 4.88 -13.01
C VAL A 21 4.48 4.74 -14.49
N LEU A 22 3.53 4.35 -15.33
CA LEU A 22 3.67 4.40 -16.79
C LEU A 22 3.36 5.81 -17.29
N LEU A 23 4.31 6.52 -17.90
CA LEU A 23 4.10 7.86 -18.47
C LEU A 23 4.14 7.83 -20.00
N ILE A 24 3.26 8.56 -20.69
CA ILE A 24 3.23 8.61 -22.17
C ILE A 24 3.63 10.01 -22.65
N GLY A 25 4.73 10.14 -23.41
CA GLY A 25 5.24 11.42 -23.93
C GLY A 25 5.76 11.36 -25.38
N CYS A 26 5.46 12.37 -26.22
CA CYS A 26 5.87 12.40 -27.62
C CYS A 26 7.27 13.02 -27.81
N SER A 27 8.03 12.54 -28.80
CA SER A 27 9.23 13.21 -29.35
C SER A 27 9.15 13.28 -30.88
N SER A 28 9.69 14.36 -31.46
CA SER A 28 9.73 14.61 -32.90
C SER A 28 11.16 14.54 -33.46
N ALA A 29 11.25 13.86 -34.60
CA ALA A 29 12.25 13.95 -35.68
C ALA A 29 13.61 13.21 -35.56
N ALA A 30 14.00 12.63 -36.71
CA ALA A 30 15.11 11.72 -36.96
C ALA A 30 16.27 12.41 -37.72
N GLY A 31 17.51 11.85 -37.62
CA GLY A 31 18.56 12.09 -38.62
C GLY A 31 20.03 11.84 -38.20
N ALA A 32 20.62 10.79 -38.79
CA ALA A 32 22.04 10.51 -39.11
C ALA A 32 23.03 9.95 -38.04
N PRO A 33 23.98 9.05 -38.44
CA PRO A 33 24.87 8.32 -37.53
C PRO A 33 26.25 8.98 -37.36
N VAL A 34 26.83 8.89 -36.16
CA VAL A 34 28.21 9.36 -35.83
C VAL A 34 28.83 8.37 -34.81
N PRO A 35 30.15 8.08 -34.87
CA PRO A 35 30.70 6.76 -34.51
C PRO A 35 31.04 6.60 -33.03
N THR A 36 31.28 5.34 -32.66
CA THR A 36 31.68 4.83 -31.36
C THR A 36 32.90 5.56 -30.78
N LEU A 37 32.73 6.18 -29.61
CA LEU A 37 33.84 6.64 -28.77
C LEU A 37 33.67 6.07 -27.35
N ILE A 38 34.73 5.43 -26.87
CA ILE A 38 34.87 4.87 -25.52
C ILE A 38 35.05 6.03 -24.53
N PRO A 39 34.32 6.11 -23.40
CA PRO A 39 34.59 7.13 -22.39
C PRO A 39 35.69 6.66 -21.43
N VAL A 40 36.73 7.48 -21.31
CA VAL A 40 37.67 7.50 -20.18
C VAL A 40 37.01 8.27 -19.04
N VAL A 41 37.09 7.73 -17.82
CA VAL A 41 36.55 8.33 -16.59
C VAL A 41 37.52 9.39 -16.07
N GLU A 42 37.05 10.62 -15.88
CA GLU A 42 37.72 11.64 -15.06
C GLU A 42 36.77 12.11 -13.94
N SER A 43 37.30 12.21 -12.72
CA SER A 43 36.58 12.58 -11.50
C SER A 43 36.21 14.07 -11.45
N PRO A 44 35.07 14.45 -10.83
CA PRO A 44 34.66 15.86 -10.74
C PRO A 44 35.38 16.63 -9.62
N PRO A 45 35.60 17.95 -9.75
CA PRO A 45 36.21 18.78 -8.70
C PRO A 45 35.17 19.29 -7.67
N ALA A 46 35.68 19.62 -6.48
CA ALA A 46 34.92 20.02 -5.28
C ALA A 46 34.17 21.37 -5.41
N PRO A 47 33.05 21.57 -4.67
CA PRO A 47 32.22 22.77 -4.80
C PRO A 47 32.76 23.98 -4.02
N SER A 48 32.55 25.18 -4.58
CA SER A 48 32.82 26.49 -3.93
C SER A 48 31.52 27.16 -3.43
N PRO A 49 31.59 28.06 -2.43
CA PRO A 49 30.44 28.47 -1.62
C PRO A 49 29.53 29.52 -2.29
N ILE A 50 28.24 29.49 -1.94
CA ILE A 50 27.17 30.35 -2.47
C ILE A 50 27.07 31.66 -1.68
N PRO A 51 26.93 32.84 -2.33
CA PRO A 51 26.63 34.09 -1.64
C PRO A 51 25.11 34.29 -1.45
N THR A 52 24.74 34.79 -0.26
CA THR A 52 23.38 35.18 0.11
C THR A 52 22.95 36.47 -0.60
N SER A 53 21.75 36.48 -1.20
CA SER A 53 21.13 37.71 -1.70
C SER A 53 19.72 37.87 -1.13
N THR A 54 19.52 39.00 -0.45
CA THR A 54 18.30 39.49 0.16
C THR A 54 17.54 40.39 -0.82
N THR A 55 16.36 39.99 -1.30
CA THR A 55 15.40 40.92 -1.92
C THR A 55 13.96 40.39 -1.77
N PRO A 56 12.95 41.23 -1.48
CA PRO A 56 11.64 40.79 -0.99
C PRO A 56 10.67 40.39 -2.12
N ALA A 57 9.78 39.44 -1.80
CA ALA A 57 8.75 38.93 -2.70
C ALA A 57 7.64 39.98 -3.02
N PRO A 58 7.09 40.00 -4.24
CA PRO A 58 5.97 40.88 -4.59
C PRO A 58 4.63 40.36 -4.03
N LYS A 59 3.78 41.29 -3.56
CA LYS A 59 2.43 41.03 -3.06
C LYS A 59 1.50 40.45 -4.16
N PRO A 60 0.59 39.52 -3.82
CA PRO A 60 -0.38 38.98 -4.77
C PRO A 60 -1.51 39.97 -5.08
N THR A 61 -1.80 40.14 -6.36
CA THR A 61 -2.96 40.88 -6.89
C THR A 61 -4.20 39.98 -6.84
N ALA A 62 -5.32 40.53 -6.34
CA ALA A 62 -6.60 39.83 -6.23
C ALA A 62 -7.21 39.54 -7.62
N THR A 63 -7.52 38.27 -7.89
CA THR A 63 -8.29 37.83 -9.05
C THR A 63 -9.78 37.96 -8.74
N GLN A 64 -10.54 38.59 -9.64
CA GLN A 64 -11.99 38.78 -9.52
C GLN A 64 -12.75 37.45 -9.63
N VAL A 65 -13.71 37.26 -8.72
CA VAL A 65 -14.68 36.15 -8.69
C VAL A 65 -15.71 36.34 -9.82
N PRO A 66 -16.07 35.30 -10.60
CA PRO A 66 -17.17 35.40 -11.57
C PRO A 66 -18.53 35.50 -10.87
N THR A 67 -19.35 36.44 -11.32
CA THR A 67 -20.73 36.71 -10.87
C THR A 67 -21.64 35.48 -11.00
N ALA A 68 -22.48 35.26 -9.99
CA ALA A 68 -23.50 34.22 -9.94
C ALA A 68 -24.52 34.29 -11.09
N LEU A 69 -24.92 33.12 -11.61
CA LEU A 69 -26.01 32.97 -12.58
C LEU A 69 -27.38 33.27 -11.93
N PRO A 70 -28.36 33.80 -12.69
CA PRO A 70 -29.69 34.10 -12.18
C PRO A 70 -30.52 32.82 -11.92
N PRO A 71 -31.52 32.86 -11.01
CA PRO A 71 -32.34 31.71 -10.65
C PRO A 71 -33.31 31.32 -11.78
N PRO A 72 -33.72 30.04 -11.87
CA PRO A 72 -34.66 29.60 -12.90
C PRO A 72 -36.10 30.06 -12.60
N THR A 73 -36.84 30.34 -13.66
CA THR A 73 -38.24 30.78 -13.70
C THR A 73 -39.19 29.72 -13.11
N PRO A 74 -40.24 30.10 -12.35
CA PRO A 74 -41.15 29.14 -11.71
C PRO A 74 -42.02 28.38 -12.72
N GLN A 75 -42.01 27.06 -12.63
CA GLN A 75 -42.84 26.17 -13.43
C GLN A 75 -44.14 25.84 -12.67
N VAL A 76 -45.27 25.95 -13.37
CA VAL A 76 -46.64 25.79 -12.85
C VAL A 76 -46.90 24.35 -12.39
N ALA A 77 -47.43 24.19 -11.18
CA ALA A 77 -47.79 22.90 -10.58
C ALA A 77 -49.09 22.31 -11.19
N PRO A 78 -49.16 20.99 -11.47
CA PRO A 78 -50.43 20.33 -11.73
C PRO A 78 -51.14 19.90 -10.44
N ALA A 79 -52.47 19.76 -10.56
CA ALA A 79 -53.49 19.68 -9.53
C ALA A 79 -53.31 18.61 -8.44
N SER A 80 -53.80 18.97 -7.24
CA SER A 80 -53.87 18.19 -6.00
C SER A 80 -54.59 16.83 -6.12
N ARG A 81 -53.91 15.76 -5.71
CA ARG A 81 -54.54 14.48 -5.30
C ARG A 81 -54.92 14.55 -3.81
N PRO A 82 -56.00 13.85 -3.38
CA PRO A 82 -56.50 13.96 -2.01
C PRO A 82 -55.53 13.34 -1.00
N ALA A 83 -55.47 13.97 0.18
CA ALA A 83 -54.61 13.61 1.28
C ALA A 83 -54.89 12.19 1.79
N VAL A 84 -53.88 11.32 1.73
CA VAL A 84 -53.84 10.08 2.51
C VAL A 84 -53.37 10.45 3.91
N ILE A 85 -54.21 10.20 4.90
CA ILE A 85 -53.86 10.31 6.32
C ILE A 85 -52.75 9.30 6.58
N ALA A 86 -51.53 9.78 6.79
CA ALA A 86 -50.40 8.94 7.20
C ALA A 86 -50.66 8.44 8.62
N ALA A 87 -50.92 7.14 8.77
CA ALA A 87 -50.85 6.48 10.05
C ALA A 87 -49.43 6.63 10.62
N ALA A 88 -49.32 6.92 11.92
CA ALA A 88 -48.05 7.03 12.62
C ALA A 88 -47.22 5.76 12.40
N ALA A 89 -46.02 5.92 11.82
CA ALA A 89 -45.06 4.85 11.71
C ALA A 89 -44.65 4.38 13.12
N PRO A 90 -44.59 3.06 13.38
CA PRO A 90 -44.08 2.59 14.66
C PRO A 90 -42.60 2.95 14.77
N VAL A 91 -42.23 3.58 15.89
CA VAL A 91 -40.85 3.79 16.28
C VAL A 91 -40.23 2.40 16.45
N ALA A 92 -39.30 2.03 15.56
CA ALA A 92 -38.56 0.79 15.69
C ALA A 92 -37.64 0.90 16.92
N THR A 93 -37.93 0.08 17.93
CA THR A 93 -36.99 -0.20 19.03
C THR A 93 -35.68 -0.70 18.40
N PRO A 94 -34.51 -0.16 18.77
CA PRO A 94 -33.25 -0.69 18.24
C PRO A 94 -33.15 -2.15 18.67
N ALA A 95 -33.14 -3.05 17.70
CA ALA A 95 -32.83 -4.44 17.94
C ALA A 95 -31.42 -4.47 18.54
N ALA A 96 -31.28 -5.05 19.74
CA ALA A 96 -29.99 -5.35 20.32
C ALA A 96 -29.18 -6.11 19.26
N ALA A 97 -28.06 -5.54 18.83
CA ALA A 97 -27.13 -6.22 17.97
C ALA A 97 -26.64 -7.46 18.73
N THR A 98 -27.16 -8.63 18.35
CA THR A 98 -26.59 -9.89 18.81
C THR A 98 -25.16 -9.91 18.29
N GLU A 99 -24.17 -9.78 19.19
CA GLU A 99 -22.77 -9.98 18.84
C GLU A 99 -22.66 -11.33 18.15
N ALA A 100 -22.39 -11.32 16.85
CA ALA A 100 -21.96 -12.50 16.15
C ALA A 100 -20.59 -12.84 16.73
N VAL A 101 -20.57 -13.73 17.72
CA VAL A 101 -19.35 -14.35 18.23
C VAL A 101 -18.71 -15.04 17.02
N SER A 102 -17.70 -14.40 16.43
CA SER A 102 -16.95 -15.01 15.36
C SER A 102 -16.39 -16.31 15.90
N ALA A 103 -16.58 -17.41 15.18
CA ALA A 103 -15.89 -18.66 15.51
C ALA A 103 -14.40 -18.34 15.63
N GLY A 104 -13.81 -18.63 16.80
CA GLY A 104 -12.40 -18.39 17.04
C GLY A 104 -11.55 -19.09 15.97
N PRO A 105 -10.32 -18.63 15.72
CA PRO A 105 -9.45 -19.22 14.72
C PRO A 105 -9.32 -20.73 14.95
N MET A 106 -9.38 -21.52 13.88
CA MET A 106 -9.21 -22.98 13.91
C MET A 106 -7.77 -23.33 13.57
N GLY A 107 -7.11 -24.14 14.39
CA GLY A 107 -5.75 -24.59 14.14
C GLY A 107 -5.34 -25.75 15.07
N LYS A 108 -4.30 -26.50 14.67
CA LYS A 108 -3.72 -27.56 15.51
C LYS A 108 -2.58 -26.96 16.33
N PRO A 109 -2.63 -27.03 17.68
CA PRO A 109 -1.52 -26.57 18.49
C PRO A 109 -0.25 -27.40 18.25
N GLY A 110 0.90 -26.73 18.27
CA GLY A 110 2.22 -27.32 18.26
C GLY A 110 2.98 -27.11 16.95
N GLY A 111 4.28 -27.40 16.99
CA GLY A 111 5.14 -27.45 15.80
C GLY A 111 5.82 -26.12 15.44
N SER A 112 6.70 -26.19 14.44
CA SER A 112 7.41 -25.04 13.86
C SER A 112 6.92 -24.78 12.45
N LEU A 113 6.86 -23.52 12.04
CA LEU A 113 6.63 -23.10 10.66
C LEU A 113 7.84 -22.33 10.14
N ARG A 114 8.42 -22.79 9.04
CA ARG A 114 9.58 -22.14 8.39
C ARG A 114 9.10 -21.34 7.19
N VAL A 115 9.25 -20.03 7.24
CA VAL A 115 8.84 -19.10 6.19
C VAL A 115 10.08 -18.55 5.49
N ALA A 116 10.06 -18.50 4.16
CA ALA A 116 11.11 -17.81 3.42
C ALA A 116 10.94 -16.29 3.50
N GLY A 117 11.86 -15.63 4.20
CA GLY A 117 12.00 -14.18 4.23
C GLY A 117 12.63 -13.62 2.95
N PHE A 118 12.31 -12.38 2.61
CA PHE A 118 12.77 -11.70 1.39
C PHE A 118 13.78 -10.58 1.64
N ALA A 119 13.96 -10.15 2.89
CA ALA A 119 14.86 -9.06 3.25
C ALA A 119 15.44 -9.29 4.64
N ASP A 120 16.67 -8.77 4.83
CA ASP A 120 17.22 -8.56 6.16
C ASP A 120 16.52 -7.42 6.88
N ILE A 121 16.73 -7.39 8.19
CA ILE A 121 16.28 -6.31 9.05
C ILE A 121 17.52 -5.55 9.53
N PRO A 122 17.65 -4.25 9.21
CA PRO A 122 18.85 -3.48 9.51
C PRO A 122 19.02 -3.18 11.00
N HIS A 123 17.91 -3.16 11.75
CA HIS A 123 17.84 -2.95 13.19
C HIS A 123 16.44 -3.29 13.70
N ARG A 124 16.22 -3.37 15.02
CA ARG A 124 14.97 -3.86 15.61
C ARG A 124 13.93 -2.78 15.93
N ASP A 125 14.27 -1.51 15.74
CA ASP A 125 13.37 -0.37 16.03
C ASP A 125 12.23 -0.23 15.00
N VAL A 126 11.03 -0.65 15.40
CA VAL A 126 9.78 -0.58 14.62
C VAL A 126 9.36 0.84 14.22
N HIS A 127 9.79 1.88 14.96
CA HIS A 127 9.40 3.26 14.66
C HIS A 127 10.36 3.96 13.68
N GLN A 128 11.60 3.47 13.55
CA GLN A 128 12.65 4.10 12.74
C GLN A 128 12.91 3.42 11.39
N SER A 129 12.10 2.43 11.00
CA SER A 129 12.22 1.73 9.71
C SER A 129 10.89 1.71 8.98
N VAL A 130 10.93 1.81 7.65
CA VAL A 130 9.76 1.63 6.75
C VAL A 130 9.69 0.21 6.18
N GLN A 131 10.62 -0.66 6.57
CA GLN A 131 10.71 -1.99 5.98
C GLN A 131 9.59 -2.89 6.49
N GLU A 132 8.76 -3.37 5.56
CA GLU A 132 7.66 -4.28 5.86
C GLU A 132 8.15 -5.53 6.60
N ALA A 133 9.26 -6.13 6.17
CA ALA A 133 9.84 -7.33 6.77
C ALA A 133 10.09 -7.19 8.28
N LEU A 134 10.45 -5.99 8.75
CA LEU A 134 10.62 -5.72 10.18
C LEU A 134 9.30 -5.90 10.95
N THR A 135 8.21 -5.40 10.39
CA THR A 135 6.88 -5.40 11.03
C THR A 135 6.10 -6.71 10.86
N SER A 136 6.29 -7.43 9.75
CA SER A 136 5.46 -8.58 9.35
C SER A 136 6.18 -9.93 9.36
N MET A 137 7.52 -9.95 9.37
CA MET A 137 8.34 -11.17 9.40
C MET A 137 9.47 -11.11 10.44
N GLY A 138 9.51 -10.04 11.23
CA GLY A 138 10.64 -9.71 12.08
C GLY A 138 10.26 -9.50 13.55
N PRO A 139 11.05 -8.71 14.30
CA PRO A 139 10.78 -8.44 15.70
C PRO A 139 9.46 -7.68 15.92
N GLY A 140 8.91 -7.04 14.88
CA GLY A 140 7.58 -6.43 14.89
C GLY A 140 6.45 -7.37 15.30
N LEU A 141 6.61 -8.68 15.08
CA LEU A 141 5.66 -9.71 15.48
C LEU A 141 5.59 -9.95 16.99
N ALA A 142 6.60 -9.47 17.75
CA ALA A 142 6.59 -9.52 19.20
C ALA A 142 5.76 -8.39 19.84
N TYR A 143 5.38 -7.38 19.06
CA TYR A 143 4.64 -6.22 19.54
C TYR A 143 3.17 -6.25 19.11
N SER A 144 2.29 -5.71 19.95
CA SER A 144 0.91 -5.41 19.61
C SER A 144 0.74 -3.95 19.18
N ARG A 145 -0.44 -3.61 18.68
CA ARG A 145 -0.88 -2.26 18.29
C ARG A 145 -2.28 -2.01 18.84
N LEU A 146 -2.82 -0.81 18.72
CA LEU A 146 -4.15 -0.52 19.27
C LEU A 146 -5.26 -1.23 18.48
N LEU A 147 -5.19 -1.12 17.16
CA LEU A 147 -6.09 -1.78 16.21
C LEU A 147 -5.28 -2.71 15.31
N ARG A 148 -5.94 -3.64 14.62
CA ARG A 148 -5.31 -4.46 13.59
C ARG A 148 -6.28 -4.77 12.46
N LEU A 149 -5.73 -5.12 11.29
CA LEU A 149 -6.53 -5.68 10.21
C LEU A 149 -7.06 -7.06 10.63
N ARG A 150 -8.36 -7.27 10.46
CA ARG A 150 -8.99 -8.57 10.67
C ARG A 150 -8.49 -9.55 9.63
N THR A 151 -8.01 -10.69 10.11
CA THR A 151 -7.48 -11.78 9.28
C THR A 151 -8.26 -13.07 9.54
N GLY A 152 -8.18 -14.01 8.60
CA GLY A 152 -8.80 -15.33 8.72
C GLY A 152 -9.48 -15.81 7.44
N PRO A 153 -9.85 -17.10 7.37
CA PRO A 153 -10.41 -17.72 6.17
C PRO A 153 -11.77 -17.11 5.76
N GLU A 154 -12.50 -16.53 6.71
CA GLU A 154 -13.78 -15.85 6.45
C GLU A 154 -13.61 -14.40 5.97
N SER A 155 -12.39 -13.85 6.02
CA SER A 155 -12.11 -12.51 5.51
C SER A 155 -11.52 -12.61 4.11
N GLY A 156 -12.27 -12.21 3.09
CA GLY A 156 -11.74 -12.06 1.74
C GLY A 156 -10.55 -11.10 1.77
N GLN A 157 -9.36 -11.56 1.39
CA GLN A 157 -8.16 -10.72 1.36
C GLN A 157 -8.00 -10.09 -0.03
N PRO A 158 -7.63 -8.79 -0.10
CA PRO A 158 -7.27 -7.92 1.02
C PRO A 158 -8.53 -7.40 1.72
N SER A 159 -8.48 -7.34 3.06
CA SER A 159 -9.54 -6.76 3.89
C SER A 159 -8.97 -5.56 4.62
N LEU A 160 -9.64 -4.42 4.51
CA LEU A 160 -9.37 -3.22 5.32
C LEU A 160 -10.25 -3.18 6.58
N ARG A 161 -10.97 -4.27 6.89
CA ARG A 161 -11.77 -4.34 8.11
C ARG A 161 -10.84 -4.36 9.31
N LEU A 162 -11.06 -3.43 10.21
CA LEU A 162 -10.31 -3.30 11.45
C LEU A 162 -10.98 -4.07 12.58
N GLU A 163 -10.18 -4.54 13.51
CA GLU A 163 -10.60 -5.08 14.79
C GLU A 163 -9.66 -4.57 15.90
N CYS A 164 -10.12 -4.66 17.15
CA CYS A 164 -9.29 -4.32 18.29
C CYS A 164 -8.18 -5.35 18.51
N ASP A 165 -6.96 -4.87 18.77
CA ASP A 165 -5.83 -5.69 19.24
C ASP A 165 -5.64 -5.43 20.75
N LEU A 166 -4.99 -4.31 21.11
CA LEU A 166 -4.85 -3.87 22.51
C LEU A 166 -6.10 -3.20 23.11
N CYS A 167 -7.09 -2.81 22.29
CA CYS A 167 -8.38 -2.34 22.80
C CYS A 167 -9.39 -3.47 23.03
N GLU A 168 -10.45 -3.16 23.74
CA GLU A 168 -11.69 -3.95 23.75
C GLU A 168 -12.81 -3.23 22.98
N SER A 169 -12.84 -1.89 23.03
CA SER A 169 -13.83 -1.06 22.36
C SER A 169 -13.29 0.36 22.15
N TRP A 170 -13.98 1.13 21.31
CA TRP A 170 -13.72 2.54 21.11
C TRP A 170 -14.99 3.29 20.71
N GLU A 171 -15.00 4.60 20.95
CA GLU A 171 -16.07 5.50 20.50
C GLU A 171 -15.50 6.83 19.99
N LEU A 172 -16.21 7.44 19.04
CA LEU A 172 -15.94 8.78 18.54
C LEU A 172 -16.58 9.79 19.51
N THR A 173 -15.76 10.57 20.20
CA THR A 173 -16.16 11.58 21.18
C THR A 173 -15.80 12.99 20.68
N GLY A 174 -16.37 14.04 21.28
CA GLY A 174 -15.98 15.43 20.97
C GLY A 174 -16.19 15.90 19.52
N GLY A 175 -16.84 15.09 18.67
CA GLY A 175 -17.07 15.35 17.25
C GLY A 175 -15.98 14.82 16.31
N MET A 176 -14.77 14.56 16.81
CA MET A 176 -13.66 14.03 16.01
C MET A 176 -12.60 13.26 16.81
N ASP A 177 -12.65 13.24 18.15
CA ASP A 177 -11.69 12.54 19.00
C ASP A 177 -12.10 11.08 19.21
N TYR A 178 -11.15 10.22 19.58
CA TYR A 178 -11.44 8.80 19.81
C TYR A 178 -11.06 8.40 21.23
N GLU A 179 -12.01 7.82 21.96
CA GLU A 179 -11.75 7.19 23.25
C GLU A 179 -11.67 5.68 23.06
N PHE A 180 -10.56 5.07 23.49
CA PHE A 180 -10.33 3.63 23.45
C PHE A 180 -10.30 3.06 24.86
N LYS A 181 -11.07 2.00 25.09
CA LYS A 181 -10.94 1.15 26.27
C LYS A 181 -9.95 0.04 25.97
N LEU A 182 -8.92 -0.07 26.80
CA LEU A 182 -7.88 -1.07 26.68
C LEU A 182 -8.35 -2.42 27.21
N ARG A 183 -7.88 -3.49 26.57
CA ARG A 183 -8.20 -4.85 26.99
C ARG A 183 -7.63 -5.12 28.39
N PRO A 184 -8.42 -5.67 29.32
CA PRO A 184 -7.90 -6.07 30.62
C PRO A 184 -6.95 -7.27 30.50
N GLY A 185 -5.98 -7.35 31.41
CA GLY A 185 -5.10 -8.53 31.53
C GLY A 185 -3.98 -8.62 30.49
N VAL A 186 -3.78 -7.60 29.65
CA VAL A 186 -2.61 -7.51 28.78
C VAL A 186 -1.36 -7.29 29.63
N GLN A 187 -0.35 -8.13 29.42
CA GLN A 187 0.94 -8.04 30.09
C GLN A 187 2.05 -7.83 29.06
N TRP A 188 3.05 -7.06 29.44
CA TRP A 188 4.34 -7.10 28.76
C TRP A 188 4.94 -8.50 28.87
N GLN A 189 5.78 -8.88 27.91
CA GLN A 189 6.53 -10.13 27.99
C GLN A 189 7.40 -10.13 29.25
N ASN A 190 7.55 -11.31 29.86
CA ASN A 190 8.35 -11.48 31.08
C ASN A 190 9.86 -11.50 30.76
N LEU A 191 10.35 -10.40 30.21
CA LEU A 191 11.73 -10.15 29.82
C LEU A 191 12.22 -8.84 30.45
N PRO A 192 13.46 -8.78 30.97
CA PRO A 192 14.04 -7.53 31.43
C PRO A 192 14.08 -6.47 30.31
N PRO A 193 13.91 -5.18 30.62
CA PRO A 193 13.69 -4.63 31.96
C PRO A 193 12.23 -4.61 32.43
N VAL A 194 11.27 -4.91 31.55
CA VAL A 194 9.83 -4.70 31.80
C VAL A 194 9.22 -5.79 32.70
N SER A 195 9.74 -7.02 32.59
CA SER A 195 9.51 -8.12 33.55
C SER A 195 8.03 -8.44 33.83
N GLY A 196 7.19 -8.48 32.79
CA GLY A 196 5.83 -9.03 32.91
C GLY A 196 4.77 -8.08 33.47
N ARG A 197 5.07 -6.80 33.72
CA ARG A 197 4.08 -5.88 34.29
C ARG A 197 2.86 -5.71 33.38
N PRO A 198 1.68 -5.34 33.93
CA PRO A 198 0.53 -4.97 33.13
C PRO A 198 0.82 -3.82 32.17
N LEU A 199 0.21 -3.88 30.98
CA LEU A 199 0.12 -2.75 30.06
C LEU A 199 -0.89 -1.72 30.61
N VAL A 200 -0.55 -0.44 30.51
CA VAL A 200 -1.45 0.68 30.86
C VAL A 200 -1.48 1.74 29.76
N ALA A 201 -2.47 2.62 29.76
CA ALA A 201 -2.63 3.66 28.74
C ALA A 201 -1.40 4.58 28.57
N ASP A 202 -0.68 4.86 29.66
CA ASP A 202 0.57 5.64 29.60
C ASP A 202 1.65 5.00 28.71
N ASP A 203 1.64 3.68 28.54
CA ASP A 203 2.56 2.99 27.63
C ASP A 203 2.30 3.36 26.17
N LEU A 204 1.01 3.46 25.79
CA LEU A 204 0.60 3.87 24.45
C LEU A 204 0.91 5.35 24.23
N VAL A 205 0.63 6.21 25.23
CA VAL A 205 0.97 7.64 25.17
C VAL A 205 2.47 7.82 24.95
N TYR A 206 3.31 7.14 25.72
CA TYR A 206 4.77 7.19 25.53
C TYR A 206 5.16 6.72 24.13
N SER A 207 4.69 5.53 23.74
CA SER A 207 5.09 4.89 22.48
C SER A 207 4.68 5.71 21.26
N TYR A 208 3.47 6.27 21.24
CA TYR A 208 3.00 7.07 20.12
C TYR A 208 3.62 8.45 20.04
N ASN A 209 3.94 9.07 21.18
CA ASN A 209 4.74 10.29 21.18
C ASN A 209 6.17 10.03 20.68
N ARG A 210 6.75 8.86 21.00
CA ARG A 210 8.03 8.43 20.45
C ARG A 210 7.96 8.25 18.93
N LEU A 211 6.96 7.54 18.40
CA LEU A 211 6.74 7.38 16.95
C LEU A 211 6.69 8.73 16.23
N ARG A 212 6.02 9.72 16.83
CA ARG A 212 5.85 11.08 16.29
C ARG A 212 7.10 11.96 16.35
N THR A 213 8.27 11.42 16.72
CA THR A 213 9.52 12.18 16.75
C THR A 213 9.80 12.84 15.38
N PRO A 214 9.97 14.18 15.31
CA PRO A 214 10.20 14.86 14.04
C PRO A 214 11.40 14.30 13.27
N GLY A 215 11.21 14.07 11.97
CA GLY A 215 12.25 13.52 11.09
C GLY A 215 12.36 11.99 11.09
N TRP A 216 11.62 11.29 11.96
CA TRP A 216 11.51 9.84 11.87
C TRP A 216 10.64 9.45 10.68
N PRO A 217 10.94 8.32 10.01
CA PRO A 217 10.30 7.99 8.75
C PRO A 217 8.79 7.75 8.89
N ASN A 218 8.34 7.23 10.03
CA ASN A 218 6.93 6.92 10.28
C ASN A 218 6.18 8.01 11.07
N ALA A 219 6.82 9.15 11.38
CA ALA A 219 6.20 10.22 12.17
C ALA A 219 4.92 10.78 11.51
N GLN A 220 4.88 10.78 10.16
CA GLN A 220 3.75 11.28 9.38
C GLN A 220 2.50 10.40 9.47
N LEU A 221 2.63 9.16 9.94
CA LEU A 221 1.51 8.24 10.15
C LEU A 221 0.44 8.86 11.06
N PHE A 222 0.86 9.65 12.05
CA PHE A 222 -0.02 10.32 13.02
C PHE A 222 -0.09 11.84 12.79
N SER A 223 0.06 12.30 11.55
CA SER A 223 0.03 13.73 11.20
C SER A 223 -1.30 14.43 11.49
N ALA A 224 -2.42 13.70 11.42
CA ALA A 224 -3.75 14.21 11.74
C ALA A 224 -4.09 14.18 13.25
N ILE A 225 -3.23 13.58 14.09
CA ILE A 225 -3.43 13.47 15.53
C ILE A 225 -2.74 14.65 16.23
N GLU A 226 -3.48 15.38 17.06
CA GLU A 226 -2.94 16.43 17.92
C GLU A 226 -2.12 15.81 19.06
N GLY A 227 -2.69 14.84 19.77
CA GLY A 227 -2.05 14.23 20.94
C GLY A 227 -2.74 12.98 21.45
N PHE A 228 -2.10 12.38 22.45
CA PHE A 228 -2.59 11.21 23.17
C PHE A 228 -2.63 11.52 24.66
N GLU A 229 -3.69 11.12 25.34
CA GLU A 229 -3.88 11.32 26.77
C GLU A 229 -4.36 10.02 27.42
N ALA A 230 -3.74 9.61 28.52
CA ALA A 230 -4.26 8.56 29.37
C ALA A 230 -5.28 9.20 30.33
N LEU A 231 -6.57 8.93 30.14
CA LEU A 231 -7.62 9.42 31.06
C LEU A 231 -7.58 8.65 32.38
N ASP A 232 -7.24 7.37 32.30
CA ASP A 232 -6.98 6.45 33.41
C ASP A 232 -6.11 5.29 32.88
N PRO A 233 -5.65 4.33 33.73
CA PRO A 233 -4.78 3.24 33.28
C PRO A 233 -5.34 2.36 32.15
N ALA A 234 -6.66 2.33 31.94
CA ALA A 234 -7.35 1.50 30.96
C ALA A 234 -8.03 2.31 29.84
N THR A 235 -7.90 3.64 29.83
CA THR A 235 -8.58 4.51 28.86
C THR A 235 -7.59 5.44 28.17
N LEU A 236 -7.47 5.31 26.84
CA LEU A 236 -6.68 6.18 25.99
C LEU A 236 -7.58 7.11 25.19
N LEU A 237 -7.34 8.42 25.29
CA LEU A 237 -7.92 9.43 24.42
C LEU A 237 -6.93 9.80 23.30
N VAL A 238 -7.39 9.69 22.05
CA VAL A 238 -6.70 10.17 20.85
C VAL A 238 -7.36 11.48 20.42
N LYS A 239 -6.64 12.59 20.59
CA LYS A 239 -7.11 13.94 20.22
C LYS A 239 -6.73 14.25 18.78
N MET A 240 -7.70 14.62 17.96
CA MET A 240 -7.50 14.88 16.55
C MET A 240 -7.21 16.36 16.29
N ALA A 241 -6.32 16.65 15.34
CA ALA A 241 -6.06 18.01 14.86
C ALA A 241 -7.06 18.44 13.76
N SER A 242 -7.56 17.45 13.00
CA SER A 242 -8.59 17.62 11.97
C SER A 242 -9.36 16.33 11.77
N PRO A 243 -10.61 16.35 11.26
CA PRO A 243 -11.31 15.14 10.84
C PRO A 243 -10.48 14.39 9.80
N GLU A 244 -10.19 13.11 10.04
CA GLU A 244 -9.40 12.25 9.15
C GLU A 244 -10.01 10.85 9.13
N ALA A 245 -10.38 10.38 7.95
CA ALA A 245 -11.05 9.08 7.78
C ALA A 245 -10.08 7.91 7.98
N ASP A 246 -8.79 8.12 7.71
CA ASP A 246 -7.78 7.06 7.71
C ASP A 246 -7.08 6.89 9.08
N VAL A 247 -7.46 7.64 10.12
CA VAL A 247 -6.78 7.58 11.43
C VAL A 247 -6.84 6.20 12.07
N LEU A 248 -7.95 5.48 11.93
CA LEU A 248 -8.06 4.12 12.46
C LEU A 248 -7.13 3.15 11.72
N MET A 249 -6.92 3.36 10.42
CA MET A 249 -5.93 2.60 9.64
C MET A 249 -4.52 2.91 10.10
N ALA A 250 -4.20 4.17 10.41
CA ALA A 250 -2.91 4.56 10.97
C ALA A 250 -2.65 3.90 12.34
N LEU A 251 -3.66 3.87 13.22
CA LEU A 251 -3.60 3.17 14.51
C LEU A 251 -3.50 1.64 14.34
N ALA A 252 -3.95 1.13 13.20
CA ALA A 252 -3.84 -0.27 12.81
C ALA A 252 -2.60 -0.61 11.99
N ASP A 253 -1.70 0.32 11.71
CA ASP A 253 -0.52 0.07 10.87
C ASP A 253 0.51 -0.86 11.54
N GLY A 254 1.38 -1.50 10.75
CA GLY A 254 2.45 -2.36 11.27
C GLY A 254 3.55 -1.60 12.01
N HIS A 255 3.67 -0.29 11.78
CA HIS A 255 4.69 0.58 12.36
C HIS A 255 4.19 1.32 13.61
N SER A 256 2.87 1.34 13.87
CA SER A 256 2.26 1.91 15.10
C SER A 256 2.30 0.96 16.30
N LYS A 257 3.26 0.02 16.31
CA LYS A 257 3.43 -0.94 17.40
C LYS A 257 3.80 -0.24 18.71
N VAL A 258 3.26 -0.76 19.81
CA VAL A 258 3.49 -0.21 21.15
C VAL A 258 4.79 -0.77 21.71
N VAL A 259 5.71 0.12 22.11
CA VAL A 259 7.06 -0.22 22.61
C VAL A 259 7.22 0.22 24.07
N ALA A 260 7.97 -0.57 24.85
CA ALA A 260 8.14 -0.32 26.28
C ALA A 260 9.10 0.85 26.56
N ARG A 261 8.67 1.75 27.44
CA ARG A 261 9.46 2.90 27.86
C ARG A 261 10.77 2.51 28.53
N GLU A 262 10.74 1.49 29.38
CA GLU A 262 11.87 1.05 30.17
C GLU A 262 13.01 0.51 29.29
N VAL A 263 12.68 -0.16 28.19
CA VAL A 263 13.68 -0.63 27.22
C VAL A 263 14.36 0.58 26.58
N VAL A 264 13.57 1.57 26.12
CA VAL A 264 14.12 2.77 25.48
C VAL A 264 14.97 3.59 26.46
N GLU A 265 14.53 3.77 27.70
CA GLU A 265 15.27 4.53 28.72
C GLU A 265 16.58 3.83 29.12
N GLN A 266 16.59 2.50 29.20
CA GLN A 266 17.79 1.76 29.58
C GLN A 266 18.83 1.67 28.45
N TYR A 267 18.38 1.49 27.21
CA TYR A 267 19.26 1.22 26.06
C TYR A 267 19.46 2.44 25.14
N GLY A 268 18.68 3.51 25.31
CA GLY A 268 18.73 4.73 24.51
C GLY A 268 17.92 4.66 23.22
N ASP A 269 17.96 3.53 22.51
CA ASP A 269 17.11 3.25 21.35
C ASP A 269 16.72 1.75 21.29
N LEU A 270 15.96 1.36 20.26
CA LEU A 270 15.51 -0.02 20.07
C LEU A 270 16.24 -0.73 18.93
N LYS A 271 17.33 -0.16 18.39
CA LYS A 271 18.00 -0.71 17.22
C LYS A 271 18.66 -2.04 17.56
N GLU A 272 19.37 -2.07 18.69
CA GLU A 272 20.08 -3.25 19.22
C GLU A 272 19.55 -3.70 20.58
N ALA A 273 18.48 -3.07 21.08
CA ALA A 273 17.91 -3.43 22.38
C ALA A 273 17.17 -4.78 22.33
N PRO A 274 16.93 -5.40 23.51
CA PRO A 274 16.03 -6.53 23.62
C PRO A 274 14.63 -6.18 23.10
N VAL A 275 14.04 -7.11 22.36
CA VAL A 275 12.69 -6.98 21.81
C VAL A 275 11.71 -7.42 22.91
N VAL A 276 11.03 -6.45 23.53
CA VAL A 276 10.05 -6.71 24.60
C VAL A 276 8.73 -6.06 24.22
N GLY A 277 7.74 -6.88 23.88
CA GLY A 277 6.41 -6.44 23.47
C GLY A 277 5.29 -7.04 24.32
N THR A 278 4.07 -6.98 23.79
CA THR A 278 2.85 -7.61 24.35
C THR A 278 2.25 -8.65 23.40
N GLY A 279 2.94 -8.92 22.28
CA GLY A 279 2.43 -9.71 21.16
C GLY A 279 2.54 -11.23 21.35
N PRO A 280 2.08 -11.99 20.34
CA PRO A 280 1.99 -13.46 20.39
C PRO A 280 3.34 -14.18 20.37
N TRP A 281 4.42 -13.48 20.04
CA TRP A 281 5.72 -14.07 19.80
C TRP A 281 6.81 -13.45 20.68
N LEU A 282 7.68 -14.29 21.23
CA LEU A 282 8.95 -13.93 21.86
C LEU A 282 10.04 -14.01 20.80
N TRP A 283 10.72 -12.89 20.55
CA TRP A 283 11.86 -12.85 19.64
C TRP A 283 13.09 -13.47 20.29
N GLN A 284 13.78 -14.37 19.58
CA GLN A 284 15.06 -14.92 20.00
C GLN A 284 16.19 -14.27 19.21
N GLU A 285 17.18 -13.75 19.93
CA GLU A 285 18.38 -13.21 19.31
C GLU A 285 19.24 -14.35 18.76
N GLY A 286 19.55 -14.28 17.47
CA GLY A 286 20.42 -15.22 16.77
C GLY A 286 21.72 -14.56 16.31
N ALA A 287 22.67 -15.38 15.87
CA ALA A 287 23.87 -14.89 15.19
C ALA A 287 23.52 -14.36 13.78
N GLU A 288 24.40 -13.57 13.18
CA GLU A 288 24.30 -13.21 11.76
C GLU A 288 24.15 -14.47 10.88
N ASP A 289 23.38 -14.34 9.80
CA ASP A 289 23.06 -15.43 8.85
C ASP A 289 22.34 -16.67 9.44
N THR A 290 21.76 -16.55 10.64
CA THR A 290 20.82 -17.55 11.18
C THR A 290 19.36 -17.16 10.92
N PRO A 291 18.43 -18.12 10.87
CA PRO A 291 17.00 -17.80 10.77
C PRO A 291 16.57 -16.92 11.94
N MET A 292 15.63 -16.01 11.67
CA MET A 292 14.98 -15.24 12.72
C MET A 292 14.00 -16.15 13.45
N ILE A 293 14.25 -16.42 14.73
CA ILE A 293 13.45 -17.37 15.52
C ILE A 293 12.50 -16.62 16.43
N LEU A 294 11.21 -16.96 16.34
CA LEU A 294 10.16 -16.48 17.21
C LEU A 294 9.50 -17.67 17.91
N THR A 295 9.46 -17.67 19.24
CA THR A 295 8.76 -18.69 20.02
C THR A 295 7.46 -18.17 20.59
N ARG A 296 6.46 -19.02 20.78
CA ARG A 296 5.17 -18.63 21.35
C ARG A 296 5.35 -17.87 22.66
N ASN A 297 4.63 -16.76 22.81
CA ASN A 297 4.44 -16.09 24.09
C ASN A 297 3.34 -16.80 24.90
N PRO A 298 3.67 -17.53 25.98
CA PRO A 298 2.66 -18.25 26.77
C PRO A 298 1.73 -17.31 27.56
N ALA A 299 2.11 -16.04 27.73
CA ALA A 299 1.32 -15.03 28.43
C ALA A 299 0.53 -14.12 27.48
N TYR A 300 0.42 -14.46 26.18
CA TYR A 300 -0.34 -13.67 25.22
C TYR A 300 -1.83 -13.63 25.61
N PHE A 301 -2.45 -12.45 25.46
CA PHE A 301 -3.80 -12.20 25.96
C PHE A 301 -4.89 -12.93 25.14
N GLU A 302 -4.62 -13.30 23.89
CA GLU A 302 -5.50 -14.17 23.10
C GLU A 302 -5.08 -15.64 23.23
N GLN A 303 -5.63 -16.32 24.24
CA GLN A 303 -5.22 -17.67 24.66
C GLN A 303 -5.28 -18.76 23.56
N SER A 304 -6.06 -18.56 22.50
CA SER A 304 -6.20 -19.53 21.40
C SER A 304 -5.12 -19.41 20.33
N VAL A 305 -4.27 -18.37 20.37
CA VAL A 305 -3.25 -18.10 19.34
C VAL A 305 -1.93 -17.65 19.98
N PRO A 306 -0.79 -17.80 19.29
CA PRO A 306 -0.61 -18.55 18.05
C PRO A 306 -0.74 -20.06 18.28
N PHE A 307 -1.11 -20.82 17.25
CA PHE A 307 -1.18 -22.29 17.34
C PHE A 307 0.19 -22.95 17.35
N LEU A 308 1.18 -22.32 16.72
CA LEU A 308 2.53 -22.83 16.55
C LEU A 308 3.36 -22.60 17.82
N ASP A 309 4.31 -23.49 18.08
CA ASP A 309 5.29 -23.29 19.15
C ASP A 309 6.42 -22.36 18.71
N GLN A 310 6.74 -22.40 17.41
CA GLN A 310 7.82 -21.65 16.81
C GLN A 310 7.48 -21.18 15.39
N LEU A 311 7.97 -19.99 15.06
CA LEU A 311 8.00 -19.44 13.72
C LEU A 311 9.46 -19.12 13.40
N GLU A 312 9.94 -19.64 12.27
CA GLU A 312 11.30 -19.40 11.78
C GLU A 312 11.22 -18.64 10.46
N VAL A 313 11.87 -17.48 10.38
CA VAL A 313 11.99 -16.75 9.12
C VAL A 313 13.41 -16.92 8.57
N HIS A 314 13.50 -17.70 7.50
CA HIS A 314 14.73 -18.02 6.79
C HIS A 314 14.95 -16.96 5.71
N VAL A 315 15.87 -16.03 5.92
CA VAL A 315 16.16 -14.98 4.94
C VAL A 315 16.96 -15.57 3.79
N ILE A 316 16.27 -15.92 2.71
CA ILE A 316 16.88 -16.51 1.51
C ILE A 316 17.06 -15.40 0.48
N LYS A 317 18.32 -14.98 0.34
CA LYS A 317 18.73 -13.86 -0.50
C LYS A 317 19.25 -14.35 -1.86
N ARG A 318 19.21 -13.40 -2.79
CA ARG A 318 19.87 -13.37 -4.11
C ARG A 318 21.00 -14.37 -4.31
N SER A 319 20.96 -15.11 -5.42
CA SER A 319 22.15 -15.59 -6.12
C SER A 319 22.06 -15.27 -7.62
N GLY A 320 23.16 -14.83 -8.24
CA GLY A 320 23.20 -14.59 -9.69
C GLY A 320 22.51 -13.31 -10.21
N LEU A 321 21.93 -13.40 -11.43
CA LEU A 321 21.40 -12.29 -12.24
C LEU A 321 19.92 -11.95 -11.94
N GLU A 322 19.17 -12.84 -11.30
CA GLU A 322 17.80 -12.58 -10.84
C GLU A 322 17.88 -11.78 -9.53
N GLN A 323 17.33 -10.56 -9.53
CA GLN A 323 17.56 -9.58 -8.45
C GLN A 323 16.60 -9.73 -7.27
N SER A 324 15.64 -10.66 -7.33
CA SER A 324 14.55 -10.77 -6.36
C SER A 324 14.71 -11.93 -5.38
N GLY A 325 15.51 -12.96 -5.70
CA GLY A 325 15.70 -14.15 -4.86
C GLY A 325 14.54 -15.16 -4.93
N HIS A 326 13.64 -15.02 -5.91
CA HIS A 326 12.45 -15.86 -5.98
C HIS A 326 12.77 -17.31 -6.36
N GLN A 327 13.82 -17.52 -7.16
CA GLN A 327 14.22 -18.85 -7.62
C GLN A 327 14.85 -19.68 -6.49
N GLU A 328 15.70 -19.06 -5.67
CA GLU A 328 16.30 -19.69 -4.51
C GLU A 328 15.23 -20.10 -3.48
N ARG A 329 14.23 -19.23 -3.26
CA ARG A 329 13.10 -19.53 -2.38
C ARG A 329 12.26 -20.68 -2.91
N LEU A 330 11.98 -20.72 -4.21
CA LEU A 330 11.27 -21.85 -4.83
C LEU A 330 12.05 -23.16 -4.68
N ALA A 331 13.36 -23.15 -4.92
CA ALA A 331 14.21 -24.33 -4.73
C ALA A 331 14.21 -24.80 -3.27
N ALA A 332 14.33 -23.89 -2.31
CA ALA A 332 14.28 -24.19 -0.88
C ALA A 332 12.93 -24.83 -0.46
N PHE A 333 11.83 -24.36 -1.03
CA PHE A 333 10.50 -24.96 -0.82
C PHE A 333 10.42 -26.38 -1.41
N LEU A 334 10.86 -26.57 -2.65
CA LEU A 334 10.80 -27.87 -3.34
C LEU A 334 11.61 -28.97 -2.64
N VAL A 335 12.70 -28.60 -1.97
CA VAL A 335 13.56 -29.53 -1.20
C VAL A 335 13.20 -29.58 0.30
N GLY A 336 12.13 -28.90 0.74
CA GLY A 336 11.60 -28.95 2.10
C GLY A 336 12.42 -28.20 3.16
N GLN A 337 13.26 -27.24 2.76
CA GLN A 337 14.00 -26.37 3.69
C GLN A 337 13.08 -25.33 4.35
N VAL A 338 12.08 -24.84 3.61
CA VAL A 338 11.04 -23.93 4.09
C VAL A 338 9.65 -24.50 3.79
N ASP A 339 8.68 -24.15 4.61
CA ASP A 339 7.29 -24.61 4.52
C ASP A 339 6.39 -23.63 3.75
N VAL A 340 6.76 -22.35 3.70
CA VAL A 340 5.96 -21.29 3.05
C VAL A 340 6.86 -20.37 2.24
N ILE A 341 6.43 -20.09 1.00
CA ILE A 341 7.03 -19.09 0.11
C ILE A 341 5.97 -18.18 -0.50
N LEU A 342 6.37 -16.96 -0.84
CA LEU A 342 5.64 -16.16 -1.82
C LEU A 342 6.06 -16.61 -3.23
N ALA A 343 5.10 -17.03 -4.05
CA ALA A 343 5.31 -17.49 -5.42
C ALA A 343 4.70 -16.51 -6.43
N PRO A 344 5.45 -15.55 -6.98
CA PRO A 344 4.99 -14.71 -8.08
C PRO A 344 4.66 -15.51 -9.35
N PRO A 345 4.05 -14.90 -10.39
CA PRO A 345 3.56 -15.63 -11.56
C PRO A 345 4.57 -16.58 -12.22
N PRO A 346 5.86 -16.23 -12.44
CA PRO A 346 6.83 -17.16 -13.01
C PRO A 346 7.04 -18.40 -12.12
N GLN A 347 7.28 -18.19 -10.82
CA GLN A 347 7.54 -19.27 -9.86
C GLN A 347 6.30 -20.13 -9.62
N TRP A 348 5.11 -19.54 -9.64
CA TRP A 348 3.87 -20.30 -9.56
C TRP A 348 3.70 -21.25 -10.74
N ARG A 349 3.95 -20.80 -11.97
CA ARG A 349 3.90 -21.68 -13.15
C ARG A 349 4.91 -22.82 -13.05
N GLU A 350 6.08 -22.54 -12.51
CA GLU A 350 7.12 -23.55 -12.28
C GLU A 350 6.69 -24.54 -11.18
N LEU A 351 6.17 -24.03 -10.06
CA LEU A 351 5.66 -24.83 -8.96
C LEU A 351 4.54 -25.78 -9.41
N GLN A 352 3.60 -25.31 -10.23
CA GLN A 352 2.54 -26.15 -10.82
C GLN A 352 3.08 -27.27 -11.71
N LYS A 353 4.23 -27.07 -12.35
CA LYS A 353 4.89 -28.08 -13.21
C LYS A 353 5.83 -29.00 -12.45
N SER A 354 6.20 -28.67 -11.20
CA SER A 354 7.16 -29.42 -10.40
C SER A 354 6.67 -30.81 -9.98
N GLY A 355 5.34 -31.02 -9.95
CA GLY A 355 4.73 -32.24 -9.42
C GLY A 355 4.70 -32.31 -7.89
N ALA A 356 5.19 -31.27 -7.19
CA ALA A 356 5.10 -31.17 -5.74
C ALA A 356 3.64 -31.08 -5.28
N GLN A 357 3.35 -31.67 -4.12
CA GLN A 357 2.07 -31.48 -3.43
C GLN A 357 2.19 -30.24 -2.53
N PHE A 358 1.29 -29.28 -2.69
CA PHE A 358 1.30 -28.05 -1.92
C PHE A 358 -0.12 -27.51 -1.77
N ASP A 359 -0.35 -26.82 -0.66
CA ASP A 359 -1.50 -25.93 -0.49
C ASP A 359 -1.12 -24.52 -0.95
N SER A 360 -2.11 -23.74 -1.36
CA SER A 360 -1.88 -22.36 -1.79
C SER A 360 -3.05 -21.46 -1.43
N PHE A 361 -2.75 -20.18 -1.25
CA PHE A 361 -3.74 -19.12 -1.06
C PHE A 361 -3.32 -17.92 -1.90
N LEU A 362 -4.25 -17.37 -2.67
CA LEU A 362 -4.02 -16.15 -3.44
C LEU A 362 -4.30 -14.93 -2.55
N SER A 363 -3.23 -14.26 -2.12
CA SER A 363 -3.34 -12.95 -1.50
C SER A 363 -3.27 -11.86 -2.57
N ARG A 364 -4.39 -11.15 -2.76
CA ARG A 364 -4.44 -9.99 -3.65
C ARG A 364 -3.99 -8.77 -2.87
N GLN A 365 -2.90 -8.14 -3.29
CA GLN A 365 -2.43 -6.90 -2.68
C GLN A 365 -3.06 -5.70 -3.39
N SER A 366 -3.71 -4.82 -2.62
CA SER A 366 -4.20 -3.54 -3.13
C SER A 366 -3.08 -2.50 -3.14
N GLY A 367 -3.09 -1.65 -4.18
CA GLY A 367 -2.05 -0.63 -4.36
C GLY A 367 -0.73 -1.14 -4.95
N THR A 368 -0.57 -2.45 -5.16
CA THR A 368 0.61 -3.01 -5.85
C THR A 368 0.25 -3.44 -7.28
N GLY A 369 1.23 -3.39 -8.18
CA GLY A 369 1.05 -3.74 -9.59
C GLY A 369 1.35 -2.59 -10.55
N VAL A 370 0.66 -2.57 -11.69
CA VAL A 370 0.90 -1.62 -12.78
C VAL A 370 -0.20 -0.56 -12.78
N LEU A 371 0.22 0.71 -12.69
CA LEU A 371 -0.66 1.86 -12.88
C LEU A 371 -0.47 2.43 -14.29
N LEU A 372 -1.53 2.36 -15.10
CA LEU A 372 -1.57 3.07 -16.38
C LEU A 372 -1.91 4.53 -16.14
N SER A 373 -0.97 5.43 -16.43
CA SER A 373 -1.22 6.88 -16.42
C SER A 373 -1.12 7.48 -17.81
N MET A 374 -2.00 8.42 -18.13
CA MET A 374 -2.04 9.11 -19.42
C MET A 374 -1.73 10.58 -19.24
N ASN A 375 -0.73 11.09 -19.96
CA ASN A 375 -0.44 12.52 -19.97
C ASN A 375 -1.47 13.27 -20.83
N VAL A 376 -2.49 13.84 -20.21
CA VAL A 376 -3.55 14.60 -20.89
C VAL A 376 -3.07 15.92 -21.52
N GLN A 377 -1.80 16.30 -21.32
CA GLN A 377 -1.18 17.44 -22.00
C GLN A 377 -0.53 17.04 -23.34
N SER A 378 -0.41 15.75 -23.64
CA SER A 378 0.05 15.28 -24.96
C SER A 378 -0.96 15.62 -26.05
N PRO A 379 -0.53 16.00 -27.27
CA PRO A 379 -1.44 16.32 -28.37
C PRO A 379 -2.52 15.24 -28.61
N ALA A 380 -2.12 13.97 -28.67
CA ALA A 380 -3.06 12.86 -28.89
C ALA A 380 -3.94 12.59 -27.67
N LEU A 381 -3.33 12.48 -26.47
CA LEU A 381 -4.03 12.08 -25.25
C LEU A 381 -4.83 13.22 -24.60
N SER A 382 -4.72 14.46 -25.08
CA SER A 382 -5.61 15.56 -24.71
C SER A 382 -7.06 15.31 -25.14
N ASN A 383 -7.26 14.58 -26.25
CA ASN A 383 -8.57 14.22 -26.76
C ASN A 383 -9.16 13.02 -25.98
N ARG A 384 -10.39 13.18 -25.49
CA ARG A 384 -11.10 12.14 -24.71
C ARG A 384 -11.35 10.87 -25.51
N GLU A 385 -11.70 10.98 -26.79
CA GLU A 385 -12.02 9.83 -27.64
C GLU A 385 -10.77 9.02 -27.97
N VAL A 386 -9.60 9.66 -28.11
CA VAL A 386 -8.31 8.96 -28.24
C VAL A 386 -8.00 8.17 -26.96
N ARG A 387 -8.23 8.75 -25.77
CA ARG A 387 -8.06 8.01 -24.50
C ARG A 387 -9.02 6.83 -24.38
N ARG A 388 -10.29 7.01 -24.79
CA ARG A 388 -11.27 5.92 -24.84
C ARG A 388 -10.84 4.81 -25.81
N ALA A 389 -10.29 5.17 -26.96
CA ALA A 389 -9.76 4.21 -27.91
C ALA A 389 -8.61 3.38 -27.32
N VAL A 390 -7.72 3.98 -26.51
CA VAL A 390 -6.68 3.23 -25.78
C VAL A 390 -7.30 2.19 -24.86
N PHE A 391 -8.26 2.57 -24.02
CA PHE A 391 -8.93 1.61 -23.12
C PHE A 391 -9.67 0.51 -23.89
N LYS A 392 -10.39 0.88 -24.96
CA LYS A 392 -11.13 -0.06 -25.81
C LYS A 392 -10.23 -1.05 -26.55
N ALA A 393 -8.99 -0.66 -26.88
CA ALA A 393 -8.02 -1.55 -27.51
C ALA A 393 -7.53 -2.65 -26.58
N MET A 394 -7.46 -2.36 -25.27
CA MET A 394 -6.81 -3.21 -24.28
C MET A 394 -7.79 -4.19 -23.62
N ASP A 395 -7.29 -5.34 -23.19
CA ASP A 395 -8.03 -6.30 -22.37
C ASP A 395 -7.25 -6.66 -21.09
N PRO A 396 -7.45 -5.91 -19.99
CA PRO A 396 -6.69 -6.12 -18.77
C PRO A 396 -6.96 -7.48 -18.12
N TRP A 397 -8.10 -8.13 -18.40
CA TRP A 397 -8.39 -9.46 -17.87
C TRP A 397 -7.66 -10.55 -18.66
N ASP A 398 -7.57 -10.42 -19.99
CA ASP A 398 -6.72 -11.30 -20.79
C ASP A 398 -5.25 -11.22 -20.33
N TYR A 399 -4.75 -10.03 -20.00
CA TYR A 399 -3.39 -9.88 -19.49
C TYR A 399 -3.20 -10.55 -18.13
N VAL A 400 -4.17 -10.42 -17.23
CA VAL A 400 -4.12 -11.10 -15.92
C VAL A 400 -4.08 -12.61 -16.10
N ASP A 401 -4.90 -13.15 -16.99
CA ASP A 401 -5.01 -14.59 -17.21
C ASP A 401 -3.76 -15.14 -17.91
N THR A 402 -3.22 -14.43 -18.91
CA THR A 402 -2.11 -14.91 -19.75
C THR A 402 -0.73 -14.60 -19.19
N ILE A 403 -0.51 -13.39 -18.64
CA ILE A 403 0.81 -12.91 -18.19
C ILE A 403 1.00 -13.17 -16.69
N TRP A 404 -0.01 -12.86 -15.86
CA TRP A 404 0.00 -13.09 -14.41
C TRP A 404 -0.51 -14.47 -13.99
N SER A 405 -0.89 -15.33 -14.94
CA SER A 405 -1.40 -16.67 -14.66
C SER A 405 -2.61 -16.67 -13.71
N GLY A 406 -3.49 -15.68 -13.86
CA GLY A 406 -4.71 -15.51 -13.06
C GLY A 406 -4.50 -14.93 -11.65
N GLN A 407 -3.26 -14.62 -11.25
CA GLN A 407 -2.94 -14.12 -9.90
C GLN A 407 -3.11 -12.61 -9.72
N GLY A 408 -3.75 -11.94 -10.67
CA GLY A 408 -4.00 -10.50 -10.63
C GLY A 408 -5.47 -10.16 -10.55
N TYR A 409 -5.74 -8.86 -10.52
CA TYR A 409 -7.06 -8.31 -10.77
C TYR A 409 -6.89 -6.96 -11.46
N ALA A 410 -7.93 -6.55 -12.18
CA ALA A 410 -8.02 -5.22 -12.77
C ALA A 410 -8.84 -4.33 -11.86
N SER A 411 -8.39 -3.09 -11.64
CA SER A 411 -9.12 -2.05 -10.93
C SER A 411 -8.99 -0.74 -11.68
N VAL A 412 -10.04 0.07 -11.64
CA VAL A 412 -10.04 1.44 -12.18
C VAL A 412 -9.52 2.47 -11.17
N GLY A 413 -9.19 2.03 -9.95
CA GLY A 413 -8.58 2.88 -8.91
C GLY A 413 -9.52 3.93 -8.32
N VAL A 414 -10.85 3.76 -8.47
CA VAL A 414 -11.85 4.68 -7.93
C VAL A 414 -12.35 4.13 -6.60
N PRO A 415 -12.17 4.86 -5.47
CA PRO A 415 -12.78 4.47 -4.21
C PRO A 415 -14.30 4.61 -4.32
N VAL A 416 -15.03 3.63 -3.80
CA VAL A 416 -16.49 3.64 -3.75
C VAL A 416 -16.96 3.69 -2.31
N GLN A 417 -18.12 4.31 -2.08
CA GLN A 417 -18.70 4.40 -0.73
C GLN A 417 -19.25 3.06 -0.25
N THR A 418 -19.80 2.25 -1.16
CA THR A 418 -20.42 0.96 -0.88
C THR A 418 -20.08 -0.03 -1.99
N GLU A 419 -20.07 -1.34 -1.66
CA GLU A 419 -19.67 -2.41 -2.60
C GLU A 419 -20.58 -2.48 -3.84
N ASP A 420 -21.86 -2.11 -3.73
CA ASP A 420 -22.83 -2.10 -4.83
C ASP A 420 -22.56 -1.03 -5.90
N TRP A 421 -21.65 -0.09 -5.65
CA TRP A 421 -21.18 0.86 -6.66
C TRP A 421 -20.08 0.30 -7.54
N LEU A 422 -19.49 -0.85 -7.19
CA LEU A 422 -18.49 -1.51 -8.02
C LEU A 422 -19.18 -2.12 -9.24
N LEU A 423 -18.76 -1.68 -10.43
CA LEU A 423 -19.11 -2.36 -11.67
C LEU A 423 -18.48 -3.76 -11.65
N ASP A 424 -19.24 -4.77 -12.07
CA ASP A 424 -18.69 -6.11 -12.20
C ASP A 424 -17.72 -6.20 -13.39
N ARG A 425 -16.96 -7.31 -13.45
CA ARG A 425 -15.97 -7.56 -14.53
C ARG A 425 -16.62 -7.48 -15.91
N ALA A 426 -17.80 -8.07 -16.10
CA ALA A 426 -18.44 -8.15 -17.40
C ALA A 426 -18.92 -6.77 -17.85
N GLU A 427 -19.51 -6.01 -16.94
CA GLU A 427 -19.95 -4.64 -17.19
C GLU A 427 -18.77 -3.72 -17.52
N MET A 428 -17.70 -3.73 -16.72
CA MET A 428 -16.50 -2.93 -17.01
C MET A 428 -15.88 -3.31 -18.36
N ARG A 429 -15.76 -4.61 -18.66
CA ARG A 429 -15.19 -5.09 -19.93
C ARG A 429 -16.04 -4.61 -21.10
N ASN A 430 -17.35 -4.84 -21.06
CA ASN A 430 -18.26 -4.43 -22.13
C ASN A 430 -18.29 -2.90 -22.34
N LEU A 431 -18.33 -2.13 -21.25
CA LEU A 431 -18.44 -0.67 -21.34
C LEU A 431 -17.15 0.01 -21.76
N HIS A 432 -15.98 -0.47 -21.33
CA HIS A 432 -14.75 0.33 -21.40
C HIS A 432 -13.56 -0.35 -22.09
N PHE A 433 -13.51 -1.67 -22.18
CA PHE A 433 -12.33 -2.41 -22.63
C PHE A 433 -12.66 -3.40 -23.75
N ALA A 434 -11.64 -4.09 -24.26
CA ALA A 434 -11.76 -5.28 -25.10
C ALA A 434 -12.69 -5.16 -26.32
N ASP A 435 -12.75 -3.99 -26.95
CA ASP A 435 -13.51 -3.74 -28.17
C ASP A 435 -12.63 -2.97 -29.19
N PRO A 436 -11.76 -3.70 -29.91
CA PRO A 436 -10.88 -3.12 -30.93
C PRO A 436 -11.66 -2.47 -32.09
N SER A 437 -12.91 -2.91 -32.31
CA SER A 437 -13.77 -2.34 -33.36
C SER A 437 -14.20 -0.92 -33.01
N GLU A 438 -14.59 -0.72 -31.75
CA GLU A 438 -14.93 0.59 -31.23
C GLU A 438 -13.71 1.50 -31.11
N ALA A 439 -12.56 0.96 -30.70
CA ALA A 439 -11.31 1.70 -30.69
C ALA A 439 -10.98 2.31 -32.07
N ARG A 440 -11.10 1.52 -33.15
CA ARG A 440 -10.93 2.00 -34.53
C ARG A 440 -11.95 3.07 -34.91
N ARG A 441 -13.22 2.90 -34.52
CA ARG A 441 -14.28 3.90 -34.79
C ARG A 441 -13.99 5.23 -34.11
N LEU A 442 -13.55 5.19 -32.86
CA LEU A 442 -13.17 6.37 -32.08
C LEU A 442 -11.98 7.10 -32.71
N LEU A 443 -10.96 6.37 -33.16
CA LEU A 443 -9.80 6.97 -33.83
C LEU A 443 -10.16 7.57 -35.19
N ALA A 444 -10.99 6.91 -35.98
CA ALA A 444 -11.45 7.44 -37.28
C ALA A 444 -12.24 8.77 -37.13
N SER A 445 -12.89 8.98 -35.98
CA SER A 445 -13.58 10.24 -35.66
C SER A 445 -12.63 11.37 -35.24
N TRP A 446 -11.37 11.04 -34.95
CA TRP A 446 -10.36 12.00 -34.52
C TRP A 446 -9.54 12.54 -35.70
N SER A 447 -9.50 13.86 -35.86
CA SER A 447 -8.84 14.53 -36.99
C SER A 447 -7.32 14.68 -36.84
N GLY A 448 -6.68 14.00 -35.87
CA GLY A 448 -5.27 14.19 -35.53
C GLY A 448 -4.26 13.41 -36.39
N GLY A 449 -4.77 12.64 -37.37
CA GLY A 449 -3.96 11.86 -38.29
C GLY A 449 -3.65 10.44 -37.78
N GLU A 450 -3.57 9.50 -38.72
CA GLU A 450 -3.20 8.10 -38.47
C GLU A 450 -1.85 7.77 -39.12
N PRO A 451 -0.99 6.96 -38.48
CA PRO A 451 -1.20 6.32 -37.19
C PRO A 451 -1.00 7.29 -36.02
N VAL A 452 -1.69 7.03 -34.91
CA VAL A 452 -1.60 7.86 -33.70
C VAL A 452 -0.32 7.54 -32.94
N ASN A 453 0.69 8.40 -33.05
CA ASN A 453 1.97 8.20 -32.36
C ASN A 453 1.84 8.39 -30.85
N ILE A 454 2.18 7.35 -30.08
CA ILE A 454 2.20 7.35 -28.62
C ILE A 454 3.50 6.73 -28.12
N GLN A 455 3.98 7.12 -26.95
CA GLN A 455 5.14 6.49 -26.30
C GLN A 455 4.67 5.74 -25.07
N LEU A 456 5.05 4.49 -24.88
CA LEU A 456 4.79 3.74 -23.65
C LEU A 456 6.06 3.78 -22.80
N THR A 457 6.08 4.56 -21.72
CA THR A 457 7.25 4.61 -20.83
C THR A 457 7.09 3.65 -19.68
N VAL A 458 7.97 2.64 -19.58
CA VAL A 458 7.83 1.51 -18.65
C VAL A 458 9.01 1.49 -17.68
N ARG A 459 8.73 1.30 -16.38
CA ARG A 459 9.73 1.18 -15.32
C ARG A 459 9.86 -0.30 -14.93
N THR A 460 11.04 -0.90 -15.11
CA THR A 460 11.23 -2.37 -15.10
C THR A 460 11.90 -2.93 -13.83
N GLU A 461 12.11 -2.10 -12.82
CA GLU A 461 13.10 -2.34 -11.75
C GLU A 461 12.95 -3.65 -10.95
N ASN A 462 11.73 -4.19 -10.75
CA ASN A 462 11.49 -5.33 -9.85
C ASN A 462 10.73 -6.53 -10.44
N PHE A 463 10.25 -6.47 -11.69
CA PHE A 463 9.48 -7.57 -12.32
C PHE A 463 9.69 -7.57 -13.84
N VAL A 464 10.96 -7.62 -14.26
CA VAL A 464 11.37 -7.40 -15.66
C VAL A 464 10.57 -8.27 -16.63
N GLU A 465 10.41 -9.58 -16.37
CA GLU A 465 9.74 -10.48 -17.31
C GLU A 465 8.26 -10.14 -17.49
N VAL A 466 7.50 -10.08 -16.39
CA VAL A 466 6.05 -9.88 -16.40
C VAL A 466 5.70 -8.49 -16.96
N TYR A 467 6.47 -7.47 -16.59
CA TYR A 467 6.26 -6.11 -17.12
C TYR A 467 6.68 -5.98 -18.58
N SER A 468 7.74 -6.68 -19.03
CA SER A 468 8.14 -6.71 -20.44
C SER A 468 7.08 -7.39 -21.32
N GLN A 469 6.51 -8.51 -20.86
CA GLN A 469 5.41 -9.18 -21.56
C GLN A 469 4.17 -8.27 -21.63
N LEU A 470 3.87 -7.52 -20.56
CA LEU A 470 2.73 -6.60 -20.55
C LEU A 470 2.92 -5.42 -21.51
N GLU A 471 4.09 -4.76 -21.51
CA GLU A 471 4.31 -3.62 -22.42
C GLU A 471 4.27 -4.05 -23.90
N GLU A 472 4.77 -5.25 -24.21
CA GLU A 472 4.73 -5.81 -25.57
C GLU A 472 3.29 -6.08 -25.98
N ARG A 473 2.51 -6.73 -25.10
CA ARG A 473 1.11 -7.03 -25.38
C ARG A 473 0.26 -5.78 -25.53
N ILE A 474 0.44 -4.78 -24.67
CA ILE A 474 -0.24 -3.48 -24.79
C ILE A 474 0.15 -2.80 -26.12
N ALA A 475 1.42 -2.85 -26.50
CA ALA A 475 1.86 -2.27 -27.76
C ALA A 475 1.25 -2.98 -28.98
N GLU A 476 1.10 -4.30 -28.94
CA GLU A 476 0.41 -5.08 -29.98
C GLU A 476 -1.06 -4.71 -30.12
N ASP A 477 -1.80 -4.68 -29.01
CA ASP A 477 -3.22 -4.35 -29.00
C ASP A 477 -3.47 -2.91 -29.51
N LEU A 478 -2.59 -1.96 -29.15
CA LEU A 478 -2.65 -0.59 -29.63
C LEU A 478 -2.32 -0.48 -31.13
N LYS A 479 -1.31 -1.21 -31.61
CA LYS A 479 -0.99 -1.27 -33.06
C LYS A 479 -2.17 -1.80 -33.87
N ALA A 480 -2.87 -2.82 -33.36
CA ALA A 480 -4.00 -3.46 -34.05
C ALA A 480 -5.21 -2.53 -34.31
N VAL A 481 -5.27 -1.37 -33.63
CA VAL A 481 -6.37 -0.40 -33.78
C VAL A 481 -5.96 0.92 -34.43
N GLY A 482 -4.68 1.12 -34.77
CA GLY A 482 -4.23 2.32 -35.48
C GLY A 482 -3.31 3.26 -34.68
N PHE A 483 -2.86 2.85 -33.49
CA PHE A 483 -1.78 3.56 -32.80
C PHE A 483 -0.40 3.11 -33.33
N ASN A 484 0.61 3.97 -33.14
CA ASN A 484 2.02 3.64 -33.33
C ASN A 484 2.77 3.82 -31.99
N PRO A 485 2.78 2.80 -31.11
CA PRO A 485 3.44 2.86 -29.82
C PRO A 485 4.95 2.69 -29.92
N ILE A 486 5.68 3.60 -29.28
CA ILE A 486 7.13 3.56 -29.09
C ILE A 486 7.41 3.22 -27.63
N ILE A 487 7.96 2.04 -27.35
CA ILE A 487 8.30 1.63 -25.98
C ILE A 487 9.58 2.34 -25.54
N ARG A 488 9.56 2.95 -24.36
CA ARG A 488 10.70 3.56 -23.69
C ARG A 488 10.86 2.98 -22.30
N ARG A 489 11.88 2.16 -22.08
CA ARG A 489 12.18 1.61 -20.76
C ARG A 489 13.00 2.60 -19.93
N LEU A 490 12.62 2.82 -18.67
CA LEU A 490 13.36 3.61 -17.69
C LEU A 490 14.03 2.67 -16.70
N ASN A 491 15.30 2.96 -16.39
CA ASN A 491 16.16 2.13 -15.55
C ASN A 491 16.16 0.65 -15.99
N PRO A 492 16.49 0.36 -17.28
CA PRO A 492 16.45 -0.99 -17.85
C PRO A 492 17.55 -1.92 -17.34
#